data_AF-A0A0F2T516-F1
#
_entry.id   AF-A0A0F2T516-F1
#
_cell.length_a   1.000
_cell.length_b   1.000
_cell.length_c   1.000
_cell.angle_alpha   90.00
_cell.angle_beta   90.00
_cell.angle_gamma   90.00
#
_symmetry.space_group_name_H-M   'P 1'
#
loop_
_entity.id
_entity.type
_entity.pdbx_description
1 polymer ?
#
loop_
_entity_poly.entity_id
_entity_poly.type
_entity_poly.pdbx_seq_one_letter_code
_entity_poly.pdbx_strand_id
1 'polypeptide(L)'
;MVIPGIAEFARGGVPAPPTTDDGNQWVDGFCWLYCGQQWTRVLWIGPASVAGAQADMYACEPYIRELQERVWHSILLKDEPSRPVLPASRAPEPESGARRVGRHRRYDWQLSRR
;
A
#
# COMPACT_ATOMS: atom_id res chain seq x y z
N MET A 1 21.29 3.02 -24.00
CA MET A 1 20.35 3.64 -23.04
C MET A 1 20.64 3.04 -21.68
N VAL A 2 21.22 3.80 -20.77
CA VAL A 2 21.43 3.38 -19.37
C VAL A 2 20.25 3.96 -18.60
N ILE A 3 19.45 3.11 -17.96
CA ILE A 3 18.39 3.59 -17.08
C ILE A 3 19.08 4.02 -15.78
N PRO A 4 19.03 5.30 -15.38
CA PRO A 4 19.62 5.76 -14.12
C PRO A 4 19.06 4.94 -12.94
N GLY A 5 19.91 4.59 -11.97
CA GLY A 5 19.50 3.85 -10.78
C GLY A 5 19.47 2.32 -10.89
N ILE A 6 19.66 1.71 -12.08
CA ILE A 6 19.71 0.24 -12.17
C ILE A 6 20.91 -0.37 -11.47
N ALA A 7 22.03 0.34 -11.44
CA ALA A 7 23.27 -0.12 -10.81
C ALA A 7 23.17 -0.01 -9.28
N GLU A 8 22.58 1.05 -8.75
CA GLU A 8 22.21 1.14 -7.33
C GLU A 8 21.22 0.05 -6.93
N PHE A 9 20.16 -0.16 -7.73
CA PHE A 9 19.17 -1.21 -7.48
C PHE A 9 19.79 -2.61 -7.45
N ALA A 10 20.66 -2.92 -8.42
CA ALA A 10 21.38 -4.19 -8.45
C ALA A 10 22.28 -4.42 -7.22
N ARG A 11 22.68 -3.36 -6.52
CA ARG A 11 23.44 -3.40 -5.26
C ARG A 11 22.54 -3.39 -4.01
N GLY A 12 21.22 -3.46 -4.18
CA GLY A 12 20.24 -3.44 -3.08
C GLY A 12 19.83 -2.03 -2.63
N GLY A 13 20.21 -0.98 -3.36
CA GLY A 13 19.76 0.39 -3.10
C GLY A 13 18.37 0.67 -3.69
N VAL A 14 17.54 1.43 -3.00
CA VAL A 14 16.29 1.95 -3.57
C VAL A 14 16.63 3.08 -4.55
N PRO A 15 16.17 3.05 -5.82
CA PRO A 15 16.42 4.15 -6.75
C PRO A 15 15.78 5.43 -6.25
N ALA A 16 16.40 6.58 -6.54
CA ALA A 16 15.82 7.88 -6.21
C ALA A 16 14.45 8.03 -6.89
N PRO A 17 13.47 8.68 -6.24
CA PRO A 17 12.20 8.99 -6.87
C PRO A 17 12.41 9.92 -8.07
N PRO A 18 11.54 9.83 -9.09
CA PRO A 18 11.64 10.67 -10.27
C PRO A 18 11.47 12.16 -9.91
N THR A 19 12.17 13.02 -10.64
CA THR A 19 12.13 14.49 -10.50
C THR A 19 11.86 15.13 -11.84
N THR A 20 11.35 16.35 -11.87
CA THR A 20 10.92 17.02 -13.11
C THR A 20 12.02 17.18 -14.19
N ASP A 21 13.30 17.14 -13.80
CA ASP A 21 14.47 17.26 -14.68
C ASP A 21 15.23 15.93 -14.92
N ASP A 22 14.62 14.79 -14.61
CA ASP A 22 15.24 13.46 -14.66
C ASP A 22 15.22 12.77 -16.04
N GLY A 23 14.71 13.46 -17.07
CA GLY A 23 14.56 12.92 -18.42
C GLY A 23 13.30 12.07 -18.65
N ASN A 24 12.43 11.92 -17.65
CA ASN A 24 11.10 11.34 -17.83
C ASN A 24 10.16 12.30 -18.58
N GLN A 25 9.12 11.74 -19.19
CA GLN A 25 8.10 12.51 -19.90
C GLN A 25 7.07 13.10 -18.92
N TRP A 26 7.44 14.20 -18.28
CA TRP A 26 6.53 15.01 -17.49
C TRP A 26 5.60 15.82 -18.42
N VAL A 27 4.33 15.92 -18.07
CA VAL A 27 3.31 16.72 -18.80
C VAL A 27 2.63 17.68 -17.85
N ASP A 28 2.02 18.75 -18.36
CA ASP A 28 1.16 19.60 -17.52
C ASP A 28 -0.22 18.97 -17.38
N GLY A 29 -0.71 18.89 -16.15
CA GLY A 29 -1.98 18.22 -15.90
C GLY A 29 -2.46 18.30 -14.46
N PHE A 30 -3.36 17.37 -14.13
CA PHE A 30 -3.92 17.22 -12.79
C PHE A 30 -3.19 16.12 -12.02
N CYS A 31 -2.88 16.41 -10.76
CA CYS A 31 -2.37 15.42 -9.81
C CYS A 31 -3.54 14.61 -9.25
N TRP A 32 -3.62 13.32 -9.60
CA TRP A 32 -4.70 12.41 -9.17
C TRP A 32 -4.55 11.95 -7.72
N LEU A 33 -3.39 12.17 -7.12
CA LEU A 33 -3.17 11.94 -5.69
C LEU A 33 -3.83 13.06 -4.87
N TYR A 34 -3.81 12.92 -3.55
CA TYR A 34 -4.54 13.77 -2.60
C TYR A 34 -4.09 15.24 -2.54
N CYS A 35 -3.20 15.66 -3.45
CA CYS A 35 -2.75 17.03 -3.59
C CYS A 35 -3.76 17.91 -4.34
N GLY A 36 -4.53 17.32 -5.27
CA GLY A 36 -5.57 18.00 -6.04
C GLY A 36 -5.08 19.20 -6.87
N GLN A 37 -3.76 19.36 -7.06
CA GLN A 37 -3.21 20.47 -7.83
C GLN A 37 -3.54 20.31 -9.32
N GLN A 38 -3.98 21.41 -9.92
CA GLN A 38 -4.23 21.55 -11.36
C GLN A 38 -3.06 22.27 -12.01
N TRP A 39 -2.84 22.01 -13.32
CA TRP A 39 -1.82 22.69 -14.14
C TRP A 39 -0.40 22.58 -13.56
N THR A 40 -0.07 21.42 -13.00
CA THR A 40 1.27 21.12 -12.47
C THR A 40 1.98 20.07 -13.33
N ARG A 41 3.30 19.99 -13.24
CA ARG A 41 4.09 18.93 -13.88
C ARG A 41 3.74 17.60 -13.22
N VAL A 42 3.19 16.70 -14.02
CA VAL A 42 2.80 15.36 -13.60
C VAL A 42 3.46 14.29 -14.46
N LEU A 43 3.74 13.15 -13.85
CA LEU A 43 4.27 11.96 -14.49
C LEU A 43 3.23 10.85 -14.45
N TRP A 44 3.16 10.05 -15.52
CA TRP A 44 2.35 8.84 -15.55
C TRP A 44 2.88 7.83 -14.55
N ILE A 45 2.02 7.39 -13.61
CA ILE A 45 2.38 6.43 -12.55
C ILE A 45 1.75 5.06 -12.74
N GLY A 46 1.00 4.87 -13.82
CA GLY A 46 0.35 3.61 -14.20
C GLY A 46 -1.16 3.75 -14.40
N PRO A 47 -1.82 2.66 -14.83
CA PRO A 47 -3.27 2.65 -15.04
C PRO A 47 -4.04 2.53 -13.71
N ALA A 48 -5.09 3.33 -13.55
CA ALA A 48 -6.11 3.15 -12.53
C ALA A 48 -7.33 2.45 -13.15
N SER A 49 -7.85 1.42 -12.46
CA SER A 49 -8.98 0.62 -12.95
C SER A 49 -10.17 0.70 -12.00
N VAL A 50 -11.36 0.82 -12.58
CA VAL A 50 -12.65 0.70 -11.91
C VAL A 50 -13.50 -0.34 -12.64
N ALA A 51 -14.64 -0.73 -12.09
CA ALA A 51 -15.54 -1.67 -12.77
C ALA A 51 -15.93 -1.12 -14.16
N GLY A 52 -15.48 -1.80 -15.22
CA GLY A 52 -15.79 -1.46 -16.61
C GLY A 52 -14.95 -0.34 -17.24
N ALA A 53 -13.95 0.22 -16.56
CA ALA A 53 -13.12 1.29 -17.13
C ALA A 53 -11.68 1.30 -16.59
N GLN A 54 -10.77 1.83 -17.40
CA GLN A 54 -9.37 2.07 -17.05
C GLN A 54 -8.93 3.43 -17.60
N ALA A 55 -8.10 4.15 -16.84
CA ALA A 55 -7.53 5.42 -17.26
C ALA A 55 -6.08 5.55 -16.77
N ASP A 56 -5.29 6.34 -17.48
CA ASP A 56 -3.93 6.70 -17.05
C ASP A 56 -3.98 7.59 -15.81
N MET A 57 -3.22 7.21 -14.78
CA MET A 57 -3.10 7.96 -13.54
C MET A 57 -1.81 8.78 -13.55
N TYR A 58 -1.90 10.04 -13.14
CA TYR A 58 -0.79 10.99 -13.14
C TYR A 58 -0.60 11.63 -11.76
N ALA A 59 0.65 11.90 -11.38
CA ALA A 59 0.99 12.51 -10.10
C ALA A 59 2.15 13.51 -10.21
N CYS A 60 2.18 14.52 -9.33
CA CYS A 60 3.27 15.49 -9.25
C CYS A 60 4.45 14.97 -8.42
N GLU A 61 5.63 15.55 -8.64
CA GLU A 61 6.90 15.11 -8.01
C GLU A 61 6.83 14.92 -6.49
N PRO A 62 6.33 15.88 -5.67
CA PRO A 62 6.31 15.70 -4.22
C PRO A 62 5.50 14.49 -3.77
N TYR A 63 4.39 14.22 -4.45
CA TYR A 63 3.50 13.11 -4.10
C TYR A 63 3.97 11.77 -4.66
N ILE A 64 4.76 11.76 -5.74
CA ILE A 64 5.45 10.55 -6.19
C ILE A 64 6.49 10.12 -5.18
N ARG A 65 7.25 11.06 -4.60
CA ARG A 65 8.20 10.79 -3.52
C ARG A 65 7.52 10.13 -2.32
N GLU A 66 6.43 10.72 -1.83
CA GLU A 66 5.65 10.12 -0.72
C GLU A 66 5.09 8.74 -1.09
N LEU A 67 4.57 8.57 -2.31
CA LEU A 67 4.03 7.29 -2.76
C LEU A 67 5.12 6.21 -2.77
N GLN A 68 6.31 6.53 -3.26
CA GLN A 68 7.43 5.61 -3.27
C GLN A 68 7.80 5.16 -1.85
N GLU A 69 7.90 6.08 -0.89
CA GLU A 69 8.16 5.74 0.52
C GLU A 69 7.10 4.80 1.09
N ARG A 70 5.82 5.06 0.82
CA ARG A 70 4.71 4.20 1.28
C ARG A 70 4.75 2.81 0.64
N VAL A 71 5.12 2.73 -0.64
CA VAL A 71 5.28 1.45 -1.36
C VAL A 71 6.38 0.63 -0.71
N TRP A 72 7.57 1.22 -0.49
CA TRP A 72 8.67 0.53 0.17
C TRP A 72 8.33 0.10 1.59
N HIS A 73 7.69 0.97 2.37
CA HIS A 73 7.21 0.62 3.70
C HIS A 73 6.23 -0.57 3.67
N SER A 74 5.31 -0.60 2.70
CA SER A 74 4.38 -1.73 2.55
C SER A 74 5.08 -3.03 2.16
N ILE A 75 6.12 -2.98 1.34
CA ILE A 75 6.91 -4.16 0.96
C ILE A 75 7.62 -4.69 2.21
N LEU A 76 8.34 -3.82 2.92
CA LEU A 76 9.07 -4.20 4.13
C LEU A 76 8.17 -4.77 5.23
N LEU A 77 6.96 -4.20 5.43
CA LEU A 77 5.99 -4.75 6.37
C LEU A 77 5.46 -6.13 5.96
N LYS A 78 5.33 -6.40 4.66
CA LYS A 78 4.87 -7.71 4.16
C LYS A 78 5.97 -8.77 4.24
N ASP A 79 7.23 -8.34 4.18
CA ASP A 79 8.40 -9.19 4.33
C ASP A 79 8.72 -9.54 5.78
N GLU A 80 7.98 -9.01 6.78
CA GLU A 80 8.05 -9.54 8.15
C GLU A 80 7.66 -11.03 8.09
N PRO A 81 8.61 -11.95 8.36
CA PRO A 81 8.32 -13.37 8.26
C PRO A 81 7.19 -13.64 9.23
N SER A 82 6.09 -14.18 8.69
CA SER A 82 5.01 -14.72 9.51
C SER A 82 5.65 -15.64 10.53
N ARG A 83 5.78 -15.16 11.77
CA ARG A 83 6.44 -15.91 12.84
C ARG A 83 5.80 -17.29 12.80
N PRO A 84 6.58 -18.38 12.64
CA PRO A 84 6.00 -19.70 12.63
C PRO A 84 5.13 -19.80 13.88
N VAL A 85 3.83 -20.01 13.70
CA VAL A 85 3.00 -20.50 14.79
C VAL A 85 3.59 -21.86 15.09
N LEU A 86 4.52 -21.90 16.05
CA LEU A 86 5.00 -23.14 16.63
C LEU A 86 3.73 -23.93 16.95
N PRO A 87 3.54 -25.14 16.40
CA PRO A 87 2.39 -25.95 16.75
C PRO A 87 2.39 -26.02 18.27
N ALA A 88 1.30 -25.55 18.89
CA ALA A 88 1.12 -25.74 20.32
C ALA A 88 1.36 -27.22 20.58
N SER A 89 2.45 -27.53 21.28
CA SER A 89 2.80 -28.91 21.61
C SER A 89 1.56 -29.52 22.23
N ARG A 90 1.04 -30.61 21.63
CA ARG A 90 -0.14 -31.30 22.13
C ARG A 90 0.12 -31.71 23.57
N ALA A 91 -0.38 -30.93 24.52
CA ALA A 91 -0.51 -31.37 25.90
C ALA A 91 -1.60 -32.45 25.92
N PRO A 92 -1.39 -33.59 26.59
CA PRO A 92 -2.44 -34.59 26.76
C PRO A 92 -3.59 -33.99 27.60
N GLU A 93 -4.83 -34.12 27.11
CA GLU A 93 -6.05 -33.76 27.83
C GLU A 93 -6.20 -34.59 29.12
N PRO A 94 -6.74 -33.98 30.18
CA PRO A 94 -7.65 -34.66 31.07
C PRO A 94 -9.07 -34.08 30.93
N GLU A 95 -9.95 -34.91 30.38
CA GLU A 95 -11.28 -35.25 30.90
C GLU A 95 -12.24 -34.10 31.32
N SER A 96 -13.23 -33.88 30.44
CA SER A 96 -14.67 -33.80 30.74
C SER A 96 -15.14 -33.13 32.05
N GLY A 97 -15.78 -31.97 31.89
CA GLY A 97 -16.93 -31.61 32.73
C GLY A 97 -17.05 -30.14 33.12
N ALA A 98 -17.71 -29.32 32.28
CA ALA A 98 -18.57 -28.22 32.75
C ALA A 98 -19.30 -27.57 31.57
N ARG A 99 -20.60 -27.88 31.42
CA ARG A 99 -21.53 -27.03 30.67
C ARG A 99 -21.56 -25.64 31.32
N ARG A 100 -21.07 -24.60 30.64
CA ARG A 100 -21.45 -23.22 30.94
C ARG A 100 -22.18 -22.61 29.75
N VAL A 101 -23.48 -22.48 29.97
CA VAL A 101 -24.48 -21.85 29.11
C VAL A 101 -24.05 -20.43 28.75
N GLY A 102 -24.18 -20.10 27.46
CA GLY A 102 -23.77 -18.84 26.86
C GLY A 102 -24.46 -17.61 27.44
N ARG A 103 -23.78 -16.47 27.30
CA ARG A 103 -24.36 -15.14 27.48
C ARG A 103 -23.88 -14.25 26.33
N HIS A 104 -24.62 -14.26 25.22
CA HIS A 104 -24.43 -13.30 24.15
C HIS A 104 -24.95 -11.94 24.61
N ARG A 105 -24.04 -11.00 24.89
CA ARG A 105 -24.37 -9.57 24.99
C ARG A 105 -24.58 -9.07 23.57
N ARG A 106 -25.83 -8.77 23.20
CA ARG A 106 -26.13 -7.99 21.99
C ARG A 106 -25.67 -6.56 22.24
N TYR A 107 -24.73 -6.08 21.42
CA TYR A 107 -24.54 -4.65 21.21
C TYR A 107 -25.49 -4.22 20.11
N ASP A 108 -26.44 -3.37 20.47
CA ASP A 108 -27.41 -2.75 19.58
C ASP A 108 -26.73 -1.50 18.97
N TRP A 109 -26.25 -1.61 17.73
CA TRP A 109 -25.75 -0.46 16.97
C TRP A 109 -26.94 0.19 16.24
N GLN A 110 -27.54 1.17 16.91
CA GLN A 110 -28.58 2.00 16.32
C GLN A 110 -28.00 2.81 15.16
N LEU A 111 -28.49 2.52 13.95
CA LEU A 111 -28.39 3.41 12.81
C LEU A 111 -29.05 4.75 13.15
N SER A 112 -28.28 5.83 13.21
CA SER A 112 -28.82 7.17 13.01
C SER A 112 -28.45 7.62 11.60
N ARG A 113 -29.44 7.54 10.71
CA ARG A 113 -29.42 8.27 9.43
C ARG A 113 -29.74 9.73 9.73
N ARG A 114 -28.90 10.64 9.27
CA ARG A 114 -29.29 11.97 8.82
C ARG A 114 -28.44 12.35 7.64
#